data_AF-A0A1C5E0X5-F1
#
_entry.id   AF-A0A1C5E0X5-F1
#
_cell.length_a   1.000
_cell.length_b   1.000
_cell.length_c   1.000
_cell.angle_alpha   90.00
_cell.angle_beta   90.00
_cell.angle_gamma   90.00
#
_symmetry.space_group_name_H-M   'P 1'
#
loop_
_entity.id
_entity.type
_entity.pdbx_description
1 polymer ?
#
loop_
_entity_poly.entity_id
_entity_poly.type
_entity_poly.pdbx_seq_one_letter_code
_entity_poly.pdbx_strand_id
1 'polypeptide(L)'
;PGSGRGAGPAPAAGRDVPAVARPERGATTPSRGRTTTAPPRTAAGTAQDRAEGAVTAADLLAKVGTCAEISSGRYRTDANSPATVPVCGARGAVFWKADLDIDCDGQATVHCNGQADPLYSPSTAYVQSDGQPLNAETLPYIVVPAASSRWSPGASGVRGGSVAAVVYQDRVQYAVVGDTGPSDLIGEASYATARGLGISSGPSDGGVPSGVTYIVFKDSVADPIEDHQAAVSTGERLARQFVTDN
;
A
#
# COMPACT_ATOMS: atom_id res chain seq x y z
N PRO A 1 23.29 69.72 -11.75
CA PRO A 1 24.41 69.13 -10.97
C PRO A 1 24.15 67.65 -10.67
N GLY A 2 24.85 66.64 -11.18
CA GLY A 2 26.04 66.52 -12.00
C GLY A 2 26.14 65.03 -12.38
N SER A 3 26.70 64.78 -13.54
CA SER A 3 26.85 63.53 -14.29
C SER A 3 28.05 62.66 -13.88
N GLY A 4 28.00 61.36 -14.20
CA GLY A 4 29.17 60.47 -14.46
C GLY A 4 28.77 58.99 -14.34
N ARG A 5 28.71 58.12 -15.35
CA ARG A 5 29.62 57.63 -16.42
C ARG A 5 30.85 56.83 -15.93
N GLY A 6 30.98 55.60 -16.47
CA GLY A 6 32.20 54.77 -16.52
C GLY A 6 31.86 53.27 -16.49
N ALA A 7 31.57 52.60 -17.62
CA ALA A 7 32.49 52.02 -18.62
C ALA A 7 33.28 50.78 -18.10
N GLY A 8 33.04 49.62 -18.73
CA GLY A 8 33.70 48.34 -18.42
C GLY A 8 35.11 48.19 -19.04
N PRO A 9 35.63 46.96 -19.06
CA PRO A 9 36.00 46.38 -20.36
C PRO A 9 35.64 44.90 -20.51
N ALA A 10 35.46 44.48 -21.77
CA ALA A 10 35.54 43.11 -22.27
C ALA A 10 36.75 43.02 -23.24
N PRO A 11 36.93 41.94 -24.01
CA PRO A 11 37.43 40.60 -23.64
C PRO A 11 38.80 40.32 -24.32
N ALA A 12 39.43 39.17 -24.05
CA ALA A 12 40.56 38.70 -24.84
C ALA A 12 40.31 37.29 -25.43
N ALA A 13 40.40 37.22 -26.76
CA ALA A 13 40.53 36.04 -27.61
C ALA A 13 41.70 35.14 -27.13
N GLY A 14 41.69 33.81 -27.25
CA GLY A 14 41.39 32.98 -28.40
C GLY A 14 42.71 32.38 -28.91
N ARG A 15 42.78 31.04 -29.04
CA ARG A 15 43.67 30.31 -29.98
C ARG A 15 43.44 28.80 -29.93
N ASP A 16 42.77 28.33 -30.97
CA ASP A 16 43.13 27.27 -31.92
C ASP A 16 43.45 25.83 -31.46
N VAL A 17 42.66 24.94 -32.10
CA VAL A 17 42.70 23.48 -32.18
C VAL A 17 43.89 23.01 -33.04
N PRO A 18 44.24 21.70 -32.99
CA PRO A 18 44.04 20.96 -34.23
C PRO A 18 43.35 19.60 -34.04
N ALA A 19 42.46 19.32 -34.98
CA ALA A 19 41.84 18.02 -35.22
C ALA A 19 42.84 17.04 -35.84
N VAL A 20 42.75 15.75 -35.49
CA VAL A 20 43.36 14.67 -36.30
C VAL A 20 42.42 13.46 -36.38
N ALA A 21 41.92 13.27 -37.61
CA ALA A 21 41.66 12.04 -38.36
C ALA A 21 40.76 10.92 -37.80
N ARG A 22 39.64 10.71 -38.50
CA ARG A 22 39.01 9.40 -38.74
C ARG A 22 39.95 8.49 -39.55
N PRO A 23 39.79 7.17 -39.43
CA PRO A 23 39.83 6.32 -40.61
C PRO A 23 38.50 5.59 -40.85
N GLU A 24 38.31 5.25 -42.11
CA GLU A 24 37.12 4.65 -42.70
C GLU A 24 37.04 3.12 -42.54
N ARG A 25 35.89 2.62 -42.97
CA ARG A 25 35.37 1.24 -43.01
C ARG A 25 36.32 0.18 -43.59
N GLY A 26 36.20 -1.03 -43.07
CA GLY A 26 36.60 -2.26 -43.75
C GLY A 26 36.11 -3.55 -43.07
N ALA A 27 35.27 -4.31 -43.79
CA ALA A 27 35.12 -5.77 -43.81
C ALA A 27 34.56 -6.56 -42.59
N THR A 28 33.28 -6.93 -42.76
CA THR A 28 32.58 -8.19 -42.50
C THR A 28 33.37 -9.44 -42.04
N THR A 29 32.93 -10.07 -40.95
CA THR A 29 32.85 -11.55 -40.77
C THR A 29 31.85 -11.89 -39.65
N PRO A 30 31.06 -12.99 -39.73
CA PRO A 30 29.89 -13.19 -38.87
C PRO A 30 30.25 -13.92 -37.57
N SER A 31 29.86 -13.38 -36.42
CA SER A 31 29.91 -14.13 -35.16
C SER A 31 28.51 -14.56 -34.73
N ARG A 32 28.41 -15.86 -34.49
CA ARG A 32 27.22 -16.66 -34.28
C ARG A 32 26.35 -16.12 -33.15
N GLY A 33 25.03 -16.16 -33.38
CA GLY A 33 24.01 -15.88 -32.38
C GLY A 33 24.29 -16.65 -31.09
N ARG A 34 24.46 -15.90 -30.00
CA ARG A 34 24.37 -16.43 -28.65
C ARG A 34 23.04 -15.97 -28.12
N THR A 35 22.02 -16.80 -28.30
CA THR A 35 20.80 -16.77 -27.49
C THR A 35 21.21 -16.87 -26.04
N THR A 36 21.28 -15.75 -25.34
CA THR A 36 21.29 -15.72 -23.89
C THR A 36 19.90 -16.15 -23.44
N THR A 37 19.74 -17.45 -23.22
CA THR A 37 18.64 -18.02 -22.44
C THR A 37 18.64 -17.30 -21.09
N ALA A 38 17.65 -16.43 -20.88
CA ALA A 38 17.41 -15.86 -19.57
C ALA A 38 17.17 -17.03 -18.59
N PRO A 39 17.80 -17.03 -17.41
CA PRO A 39 17.53 -18.06 -16.41
C PRO A 39 16.05 -18.02 -16.03
N PRO A 40 15.42 -19.18 -15.77
CA PRO A 40 14.02 -19.22 -15.35
C PRO A 40 13.87 -18.43 -14.06
N ARG A 41 12.88 -17.52 -14.03
CA ARG A 41 12.44 -16.84 -12.80
C ARG A 41 12.04 -17.92 -11.80
N THR A 42 12.93 -18.23 -10.87
CA THR A 42 12.64 -19.15 -9.78
C THR A 42 12.43 -18.29 -8.54
N ALA A 43 11.18 -18.07 -8.20
CA ALA A 43 10.73 -17.90 -6.82
C ALA A 43 9.20 -17.91 -6.82
N ALA A 44 8.60 -19.06 -7.14
CA ALA A 44 7.40 -19.40 -6.41
C ALA A 44 7.88 -19.55 -4.96
N GLY A 45 7.57 -18.58 -4.11
CA GLY A 45 7.81 -18.72 -2.67
C GLY A 45 7.21 -20.04 -2.18
N THR A 46 7.62 -20.51 -1.02
CA THR A 46 6.89 -21.61 -0.40
C THR A 46 5.49 -21.12 0.02
N ALA A 47 4.54 -22.02 0.30
CA ALA A 47 3.24 -21.63 0.83
C ALA A 47 3.37 -20.84 2.15
N GLN A 48 4.45 -21.07 2.92
CA GLN A 48 4.79 -20.31 4.13
C GLN A 48 5.21 -18.86 3.83
N ASP A 49 5.88 -18.57 2.70
CA ASP A 49 6.30 -17.20 2.35
C ASP A 49 5.12 -16.32 1.86
N ARG A 50 3.92 -16.89 1.79
CA ARG A 50 2.69 -16.23 1.33
C ARG A 50 1.67 -16.03 2.43
N ALA A 51 1.85 -16.65 3.59
CA ALA A 51 0.89 -16.60 4.68
C ALA A 51 1.60 -16.26 5.99
N GLU A 52 1.11 -15.24 6.69
CA GLU A 52 1.55 -14.92 8.06
C GLU A 52 1.01 -15.88 9.13
N GLY A 53 0.22 -16.88 8.70
CA GLY A 53 -0.44 -17.84 9.57
C GLY A 53 -0.82 -19.11 8.81
N ALA A 54 -1.60 -19.99 9.45
CA ALA A 54 -2.01 -21.25 8.83
C ALA A 54 -3.33 -21.13 8.05
N VAL A 55 -4.13 -20.09 8.30
CA VAL A 55 -5.36 -19.87 7.54
C VAL A 55 -5.01 -19.37 6.15
N THR A 56 -5.47 -20.08 5.11
CA THR A 56 -5.13 -19.72 3.74
C THR A 56 -6.01 -18.61 3.20
N ALA A 57 -5.50 -17.89 2.19
CA ALA A 57 -6.30 -16.94 1.41
C ALA A 57 -7.57 -17.59 0.85
N ALA A 58 -7.47 -18.83 0.36
CA ALA A 58 -8.61 -19.57 -0.18
C ALA A 58 -9.69 -19.83 0.88
N ASP A 59 -9.29 -20.20 2.11
CA ASP A 59 -10.23 -20.43 3.22
C ASP A 59 -11.00 -19.16 3.58
N LEU A 60 -10.31 -18.01 3.65
CA LEU A 60 -10.93 -16.72 3.92
C LEU A 60 -11.86 -16.29 2.77
N LEU A 61 -11.38 -16.36 1.52
CA LEU A 61 -12.14 -15.95 0.34
C LEU A 61 -13.42 -16.78 0.15
N ALA A 62 -13.40 -18.06 0.52
CA ALA A 62 -14.58 -18.92 0.49
C ALA A 62 -15.72 -18.42 1.40
N LYS A 63 -15.42 -17.63 2.43
CA LYS A 63 -16.41 -17.12 3.40
C LYS A 63 -16.95 -15.72 3.08
N VAL A 64 -16.41 -15.07 2.06
CA VAL A 64 -16.73 -13.67 1.70
C VAL A 64 -17.21 -13.53 0.25
N GLY A 65 -17.70 -14.62 -0.35
CA GLY A 65 -18.24 -14.64 -1.71
C GLY A 65 -19.62 -13.98 -1.87
N THR A 66 -20.38 -13.81 -0.79
CA THR A 66 -21.72 -13.19 -0.80
C THR A 66 -21.78 -12.00 0.15
N CYS A 67 -22.27 -10.87 -0.32
CA CYS A 67 -22.36 -9.64 0.47
C CYS A 67 -23.75 -9.46 1.08
N ALA A 68 -23.88 -9.60 2.39
CA ALA A 68 -24.97 -8.98 3.14
C ALA A 68 -24.59 -7.52 3.41
N GLU A 69 -24.94 -6.62 2.48
CA GLU A 69 -24.57 -5.21 2.58
C GLU A 69 -25.12 -4.58 3.86
N ILE A 70 -24.24 -4.01 4.68
CA ILE A 70 -24.57 -3.29 5.93
C ILE A 70 -24.40 -1.78 5.79
N SER A 71 -23.71 -1.33 4.75
CA SER A 71 -23.66 0.08 4.39
C SER A 71 -24.99 0.53 3.77
N SER A 72 -25.38 1.78 4.03
CA SER A 72 -26.54 2.43 3.38
C SER A 72 -26.19 3.07 2.03
N GLY A 73 -24.95 2.93 1.58
CA GLY A 73 -24.44 3.41 0.30
C GLY A 73 -23.06 2.84 0.02
N ARG A 74 -22.63 2.89 -1.24
CA ARG A 74 -21.36 2.33 -1.69
C ARG A 74 -20.24 3.37 -1.64
N TYR A 75 -19.01 2.86 -1.65
CA TYR A 75 -17.76 3.62 -1.63
C TYR A 75 -17.11 3.61 -3.01
N ARG A 76 -16.37 4.67 -3.29
CA ARG A 76 -15.46 4.73 -4.43
C ARG A 76 -14.11 4.19 -4.01
N THR A 77 -13.37 3.68 -4.98
CA THR A 77 -11.96 3.36 -4.85
C THR A 77 -11.15 4.64 -4.98
N ASP A 78 -11.40 5.41 -6.06
CA ASP A 78 -10.74 6.69 -6.32
C ASP A 78 -11.72 7.87 -6.34
N ALA A 79 -11.21 9.10 -6.16
CA ALA A 79 -12.00 10.34 -6.19
C ALA A 79 -12.87 10.51 -7.45
N ASN A 80 -12.39 10.03 -8.60
CA ASN A 80 -13.06 10.15 -9.90
C ASN A 80 -13.77 8.86 -10.36
N SER A 81 -13.79 7.82 -9.51
CA SER A 81 -14.39 6.53 -9.82
C SER A 81 -15.85 6.46 -9.35
N PRO A 82 -16.72 5.65 -9.98
CA PRO A 82 -18.06 5.41 -9.49
C PRO A 82 -18.06 4.69 -8.13
N ALA A 83 -19.06 5.00 -7.29
CA ALA A 83 -19.22 4.32 -6.01
C ALA A 83 -19.80 2.90 -6.21
N THR A 84 -18.96 1.88 -6.06
CA THR A 84 -19.31 0.49 -6.38
C THR A 84 -19.03 -0.50 -5.26
N VAL A 85 -18.23 -0.13 -4.25
CA VAL A 85 -17.80 -1.04 -3.18
C VAL A 85 -18.80 -0.99 -2.01
N PRO A 86 -19.54 -2.07 -1.71
CA PRO A 86 -20.34 -2.17 -0.50
C PRO A 86 -19.49 -2.58 0.70
N VAL A 87 -19.92 -2.21 1.92
CA VAL A 87 -19.43 -2.83 3.15
C VAL A 87 -20.39 -3.96 3.53
N CYS A 88 -19.85 -5.16 3.69
CA CYS A 88 -20.60 -6.38 3.92
C CYS A 88 -20.46 -6.85 5.37
N GLY A 89 -21.53 -7.37 5.94
CA GLY A 89 -21.53 -8.00 7.25
C GLY A 89 -21.30 -9.51 7.17
N ALA A 90 -20.55 -10.04 8.12
CA ALA A 90 -20.45 -11.47 8.41
C ALA A 90 -20.50 -11.71 9.93
N ARG A 91 -20.61 -12.98 10.34
CA ARG A 91 -20.49 -13.33 11.77
C ARG A 91 -19.05 -13.10 12.21
N GLY A 92 -18.87 -12.26 13.22
CA GLY A 92 -17.56 -11.88 13.77
C GLY A 92 -16.71 -10.95 12.90
N ALA A 93 -17.16 -10.53 11.70
CA ALA A 93 -16.39 -9.67 10.82
C ALA A 93 -17.26 -8.69 10.01
N VAL A 94 -16.64 -7.62 9.52
CA VAL A 94 -17.09 -6.87 8.34
C VAL A 94 -16.07 -7.07 7.23
N PHE A 95 -16.50 -6.99 5.98
CA PHE A 95 -15.58 -7.13 4.86
C PHE A 95 -15.99 -6.32 3.64
N TRP A 96 -15.03 -6.07 2.76
CA TRP A 96 -15.24 -5.47 1.45
C TRP A 96 -14.15 -5.95 0.49
N LYS A 97 -14.42 -5.80 -0.81
CA LYS A 97 -13.44 -6.03 -1.88
C LYS A 97 -13.25 -4.74 -2.66
N ALA A 98 -12.02 -4.29 -2.76
CA ALA A 98 -11.64 -3.02 -3.38
C ALA A 98 -10.32 -3.16 -4.16
N ASP A 99 -9.80 -2.03 -4.59
CA ASP A 99 -8.40 -1.79 -4.90
C ASP A 99 -7.53 -1.75 -3.63
N LEU A 100 -6.27 -1.39 -3.80
CA LEU A 100 -5.38 -0.98 -2.72
C LEU A 100 -4.54 0.20 -3.20
N ASP A 101 -4.81 1.38 -2.66
CA ASP A 101 -3.97 2.57 -2.72
C ASP A 101 -3.00 2.59 -1.52
N ILE A 102 -1.80 3.14 -1.75
CA ILE A 102 -0.78 3.22 -0.70
C ILE A 102 -1.06 4.44 0.16
N ASP A 103 -1.32 4.20 1.44
CA ASP A 103 -1.30 5.23 2.45
C ASP A 103 0.08 5.28 3.10
N CYS A 104 0.76 6.42 2.99
CA CYS A 104 2.09 6.65 3.55
C CYS A 104 2.08 7.58 4.76
N ASP A 105 0.91 7.84 5.32
CA ASP A 105 0.75 8.73 6.46
C ASP A 105 1.47 8.22 7.72
N GLY A 106 1.86 9.17 8.57
CA GLY A 106 2.50 8.92 9.86
C GLY A 106 3.98 9.29 9.90
N GLN A 107 4.80 8.46 10.53
CA GLN A 107 6.22 8.77 10.73
C GLN A 107 6.95 8.88 9.39
N ALA A 108 7.72 9.96 9.20
CA ALA A 108 8.55 10.11 8.01
C ALA A 108 9.67 9.05 7.99
N THR A 109 9.78 8.33 6.89
CA THR A 109 10.79 7.31 6.62
C THR A 109 11.48 7.57 5.28
N VAL A 110 12.30 6.63 4.82
CA VAL A 110 12.97 6.74 3.51
C VAL A 110 11.97 6.58 2.35
N HIS A 111 10.94 5.76 2.52
CA HIS A 111 9.92 5.52 1.49
C HIS A 111 8.61 6.30 1.70
N CYS A 112 8.22 6.58 2.94
CA CYS A 112 7.03 7.37 3.26
C CYS A 112 7.41 8.74 3.80
N ASN A 113 7.28 9.77 2.98
CA ASN A 113 7.56 11.16 3.35
C ASN A 113 6.93 12.11 2.31
N GLY A 114 6.86 13.40 2.63
CA GLY A 114 6.28 14.41 1.74
C GLY A 114 7.02 14.67 0.43
N GLN A 115 8.21 14.08 0.22
CA GLN A 115 8.88 14.11 -1.08
C GLN A 115 8.47 12.93 -1.97
N ALA A 116 8.18 11.77 -1.39
CA ALA A 116 7.77 10.56 -2.09
C ALA A 116 6.27 10.52 -2.39
N ASP A 117 5.46 11.16 -1.55
CA ASP A 117 4.01 11.18 -1.63
C ASP A 117 3.48 12.63 -1.51
N PRO A 118 2.85 13.19 -2.57
CA PRO A 118 2.24 14.51 -2.54
C PRO A 118 1.05 14.65 -1.56
N LEU A 119 0.43 13.54 -1.15
CA LEU A 119 -0.72 13.52 -0.24
C LEU A 119 -0.32 13.20 1.21
N TYR A 120 0.96 12.95 1.47
CA TYR A 120 1.51 12.61 2.78
C TYR A 120 1.08 13.56 3.90
N SER A 121 0.64 12.95 4.99
CA SER A 121 0.44 13.56 6.30
C SER A 121 1.45 13.00 7.31
N PRO A 122 2.05 13.85 8.17
CA PRO A 122 2.94 13.36 9.24
C PRO A 122 2.19 12.76 10.43
N SER A 123 0.90 12.45 10.30
CA SER A 123 0.05 11.95 11.38
C SER A 123 -0.90 10.89 10.88
N THR A 124 -1.19 9.91 11.73
CA THR A 124 -2.24 8.91 11.53
C THR A 124 -3.39 9.12 12.52
N ALA A 125 -4.61 8.66 12.22
CA ALA A 125 -5.75 8.78 13.12
C ALA A 125 -5.55 8.09 14.48
N TYR A 126 -4.72 7.05 14.53
CA TYR A 126 -4.32 6.34 15.74
C TYR A 126 -2.82 6.44 15.96
N VAL A 127 -2.37 6.36 17.21
CA VAL A 127 -0.97 6.54 17.61
C VAL A 127 -0.44 5.30 18.32
N GLN A 128 0.88 5.15 18.31
CA GLN A 128 1.61 4.14 19.06
C GLN A 128 1.48 4.35 20.57
N SER A 129 1.89 3.36 21.36
CA SER A 129 1.87 3.45 22.82
C SER A 129 2.75 4.58 23.40
N ASP A 130 3.75 5.04 22.65
CA ASP A 130 4.62 6.18 22.99
C ASP A 130 4.07 7.55 22.52
N GLY A 131 2.89 7.56 21.90
CA GLY A 131 2.21 8.75 21.38
C GLY A 131 2.66 9.22 20.01
N GLN A 132 3.60 8.53 19.35
CA GLN A 132 3.98 8.83 17.97
C GLN A 132 2.92 8.34 16.97
N PRO A 133 2.80 8.96 15.79
CA PRO A 133 2.05 8.40 14.67
C PRO A 133 2.52 6.98 14.32
N LEU A 134 1.72 6.21 13.61
CA LEU A 134 2.15 4.90 13.12
C LEU A 134 3.24 5.04 12.04
N ASN A 135 4.00 3.98 11.80
CA ASN A 135 5.02 3.94 10.76
C ASN A 135 4.53 3.07 9.59
N ALA A 136 4.08 3.70 8.50
CA ALA A 136 3.53 3.00 7.33
C ALA A 136 4.53 2.07 6.63
N GLU A 137 5.84 2.35 6.71
CA GLU A 137 6.87 1.52 6.06
C GLU A 137 7.09 0.18 6.79
N THR A 138 6.87 0.15 8.11
CA THR A 138 7.16 -1.02 8.95
C THR A 138 5.95 -1.70 9.54
N LEU A 139 4.83 -1.00 9.78
CA LEU A 139 3.63 -1.55 10.40
C LEU A 139 2.53 -1.79 9.36
N PRO A 140 2.10 -3.04 9.13
CA PRO A 140 0.93 -3.32 8.32
C PRO A 140 -0.34 -2.76 8.97
N TYR A 141 -0.91 -1.73 8.34
CA TYR A 141 -2.24 -1.23 8.67
C TYR A 141 -3.12 -1.06 7.42
N ILE A 142 -4.43 -0.93 7.67
CA ILE A 142 -5.44 -0.52 6.70
C ILE A 142 -6.07 0.82 7.11
N VAL A 143 -6.61 1.52 6.14
CA VAL A 143 -7.39 2.74 6.35
C VAL A 143 -8.88 2.39 6.30
N VAL A 144 -9.64 2.87 7.28
CA VAL A 144 -11.08 2.67 7.34
C VAL A 144 -11.79 3.99 7.03
N PRO A 145 -12.83 4.01 6.17
CA PRO A 145 -13.55 5.25 5.89
C PRO A 145 -14.12 5.90 7.16
N ALA A 146 -14.03 7.22 7.25
CA ALA A 146 -14.65 7.97 8.34
C ALA A 146 -16.16 7.67 8.46
N ALA A 147 -16.64 7.66 9.71
CA ALA A 147 -18.06 7.43 10.00
C ALA A 147 -18.95 8.45 9.27
N SER A 148 -20.02 7.97 8.65
CA SER A 148 -20.98 8.79 7.92
C SER A 148 -22.36 8.15 7.90
N SER A 149 -23.29 8.75 7.16
CA SER A 149 -24.59 8.14 6.86
C SER A 149 -24.48 6.87 6.03
N ARG A 150 -23.35 6.62 5.35
CA ARG A 150 -23.11 5.37 4.61
C ARG A 150 -22.83 4.21 5.56
N TRP A 151 -21.97 4.42 6.54
CA TRP A 151 -21.57 3.40 7.50
C TRP A 151 -20.92 4.03 8.73
N SER A 152 -21.11 3.40 9.89
CA SER A 152 -20.44 3.74 11.14
C SER A 152 -19.55 2.55 11.56
N PRO A 153 -18.22 2.64 11.36
CA PRO A 153 -17.29 1.57 11.73
C PRO A 153 -17.40 1.17 13.20
N GLY A 154 -17.46 2.16 14.11
CA GLY A 154 -17.58 1.93 15.54
C GLY A 154 -18.84 1.16 15.93
N ALA A 155 -19.98 1.45 15.29
CA ALA A 155 -21.23 0.70 15.50
C ALA A 155 -21.15 -0.75 15.00
N SER A 156 -20.17 -1.06 14.14
CA SER A 156 -19.89 -2.41 13.66
C SER A 156 -18.79 -3.11 14.45
N GLY A 157 -18.32 -2.54 15.57
CA GLY A 157 -17.22 -3.08 16.37
C GLY A 157 -15.84 -2.87 15.76
N VAL A 158 -15.70 -1.96 14.79
CA VAL A 158 -14.41 -1.59 14.16
C VAL A 158 -13.90 -0.29 14.77
N ARG A 159 -12.67 -0.31 15.27
CA ARG A 159 -11.99 0.82 15.93
C ARG A 159 -10.48 0.78 15.64
N GLY A 160 -9.76 1.82 16.05
CA GLY A 160 -8.30 1.82 16.01
C GLY A 160 -7.71 0.58 16.68
N GLY A 161 -6.75 -0.05 16.01
CA GLY A 161 -6.14 -1.30 16.45
C GLY A 161 -6.97 -2.56 16.18
N SER A 162 -8.21 -2.45 15.68
CA SER A 162 -8.95 -3.64 15.22
C SER A 162 -8.14 -4.40 14.17
N VAL A 163 -8.15 -5.73 14.25
CA VAL A 163 -7.32 -6.58 13.40
C VAL A 163 -8.07 -6.93 12.13
N ALA A 164 -7.36 -6.85 11.01
CA ALA A 164 -7.84 -7.23 9.70
C ALA A 164 -6.97 -8.34 9.10
N ALA A 165 -7.61 -9.26 8.38
CA ALA A 165 -6.94 -10.06 7.37
C ALA A 165 -7.13 -9.37 6.02
N VAL A 166 -6.03 -8.98 5.38
CA VAL A 166 -6.02 -8.42 4.04
C VAL A 166 -5.55 -9.52 3.09
N VAL A 167 -6.34 -9.79 2.07
CA VAL A 167 -6.13 -10.91 1.15
C VAL A 167 -5.96 -10.39 -0.26
N TYR A 168 -4.85 -10.77 -0.90
CA TYR A 168 -4.62 -10.51 -2.31
C TYR A 168 -4.00 -11.75 -2.96
N GLN A 169 -4.66 -12.26 -4.00
CA GLN A 169 -4.29 -13.53 -4.64
C GLN A 169 -4.22 -14.69 -3.62
N ASP A 170 -3.07 -15.33 -3.48
CA ASP A 170 -2.81 -16.43 -2.56
C ASP A 170 -2.13 -15.98 -1.25
N ARG A 171 -2.09 -14.66 -0.99
CA ARG A 171 -1.42 -14.07 0.17
C ARG A 171 -2.40 -13.52 1.20
N VAL A 172 -2.00 -13.65 2.47
CA VAL A 172 -2.70 -13.07 3.63
C VAL A 172 -1.73 -12.22 4.41
N GLN A 173 -2.11 -10.97 4.68
CA GLN A 173 -1.43 -10.04 5.55
C GLN A 173 -2.35 -9.69 6.71
N TYR A 174 -1.91 -9.95 7.95
CA TYR A 174 -2.59 -9.42 9.12
C TYR A 174 -2.13 -7.99 9.36
N ALA A 175 -3.10 -7.11 9.56
CA ALA A 175 -2.90 -5.68 9.70
C ALA A 175 -3.81 -5.13 10.80
N VAL A 176 -3.51 -3.93 11.27
CA VAL A 176 -4.39 -3.18 12.17
C VAL A 176 -5.19 -2.12 11.42
N VAL A 177 -6.33 -1.69 11.96
CA VAL A 177 -6.96 -0.42 11.56
C VAL A 177 -6.09 0.70 12.12
N GLY A 178 -5.30 1.34 11.25
CA GLY A 178 -4.28 2.31 11.63
C GLY A 178 -4.62 3.76 11.30
N ASP A 179 -5.45 3.98 10.27
CA ASP A 179 -5.88 5.31 9.90
C ASP A 179 -7.38 5.39 9.54
N THR A 180 -7.87 6.62 9.40
CA THR A 180 -9.21 6.97 8.98
C THR A 180 -9.18 7.85 7.73
N GLY A 181 -9.68 7.30 6.64
CA GLY A 181 -9.72 7.98 5.34
C GLY A 181 -11.00 8.79 5.13
N PRO A 182 -11.16 9.39 3.93
CA PRO A 182 -12.38 10.10 3.56
C PRO A 182 -13.64 9.24 3.73
N SER A 183 -14.76 9.88 4.06
CA SER A 183 -16.03 9.18 4.35
C SER A 183 -16.70 8.49 3.15
N ASP A 184 -16.10 8.58 1.96
CA ASP A 184 -16.64 8.04 0.70
C ASP A 184 -15.61 7.38 -0.23
N LEU A 185 -14.36 7.25 0.22
CA LEU A 185 -13.31 6.43 -0.40
C LEU A 185 -13.04 5.20 0.46
N ILE A 186 -12.60 4.10 -0.15
CA ILE A 186 -12.24 2.86 0.53
C ILE A 186 -11.19 2.12 -0.30
N GLY A 187 -10.30 1.38 0.35
CA GLY A 187 -9.27 0.62 -0.34
C GLY A 187 -7.87 1.19 -0.13
N GLU A 188 -7.58 1.81 1.00
CA GLU A 188 -6.22 2.31 1.30
C GLU A 188 -5.54 1.43 2.35
N ALA A 189 -4.22 1.25 2.24
CA ALA A 189 -3.42 0.52 3.20
C ALA A 189 -1.95 0.96 3.21
N SER A 190 -1.28 0.72 4.33
CA SER A 190 0.14 1.08 4.50
C SER A 190 1.07 0.49 3.45
N TYR A 191 2.21 1.15 3.24
CA TYR A 191 3.35 0.62 2.49
C TYR A 191 3.70 -0.83 2.91
N ALA A 192 3.75 -1.09 4.22
CA ALA A 192 4.05 -2.42 4.78
C ALA A 192 3.01 -3.47 4.38
N THR A 193 1.72 -3.13 4.40
CA THR A 193 0.64 -4.03 3.96
C THR A 193 0.80 -4.39 2.48
N ALA A 194 0.99 -3.40 1.61
CA ALA A 194 1.20 -3.65 0.19
C ALA A 194 2.42 -4.54 -0.07
N ARG A 195 3.55 -4.24 0.58
CA ARG A 195 4.78 -5.02 0.47
C ARG A 195 4.57 -6.48 0.89
N GLY A 196 3.91 -6.72 2.02
CA GLY A 196 3.64 -8.08 2.51
C GLY A 196 2.72 -8.88 1.59
N LEU A 197 1.78 -8.20 0.93
CA LEU A 197 0.92 -8.78 -0.11
C LEU A 197 1.61 -8.96 -1.47
N GLY A 198 2.87 -8.55 -1.63
CA GLY A 198 3.58 -8.58 -2.90
C GLY A 198 3.01 -7.61 -3.95
N ILE A 199 2.33 -6.56 -3.50
CA ILE A 199 1.84 -5.43 -4.30
C ILE A 199 2.97 -4.38 -4.39
N SER A 200 3.06 -3.66 -5.50
CA SER A 200 4.01 -2.54 -5.61
C SER A 200 3.69 -1.52 -4.53
N SER A 201 4.64 -1.20 -3.65
CA SER A 201 4.40 -0.34 -2.47
C SER A 201 4.81 1.12 -2.69
N GLY A 202 5.12 1.50 -3.93
CA GLY A 202 5.47 2.89 -4.25
C GLY A 202 4.33 3.85 -3.87
N PRO A 203 4.57 4.93 -3.09
CA PRO A 203 3.48 5.77 -2.60
C PRO A 203 2.72 6.50 -3.71
N SER A 204 3.40 6.80 -4.82
CA SER A 204 2.84 7.56 -5.96
C SER A 204 2.51 6.71 -7.19
N ASP A 205 3.03 5.48 -7.27
CA ASP A 205 2.93 4.62 -8.46
C ASP A 205 2.66 3.13 -8.13
N GLY A 206 2.50 2.82 -6.85
CA GLY A 206 2.18 1.50 -6.34
C GLY A 206 0.69 1.19 -6.32
N GLY A 207 0.32 0.21 -5.51
CA GLY A 207 -1.04 -0.25 -5.36
C GLY A 207 -1.47 -1.28 -6.41
N VAL A 208 -2.76 -1.60 -6.39
CA VAL A 208 -3.42 -2.49 -7.36
C VAL A 208 -4.86 -2.04 -7.57
N PRO A 209 -5.37 -1.97 -8.82
CA PRO A 209 -6.68 -1.36 -9.10
C PRO A 209 -7.90 -2.20 -8.65
N SER A 210 -7.69 -3.45 -8.21
CA SER A 210 -8.75 -4.31 -7.69
C SER A 210 -8.18 -5.61 -7.12
N GLY A 211 -9.02 -6.36 -6.43
CA GLY A 211 -8.74 -7.75 -6.07
C GLY A 211 -8.33 -7.95 -4.62
N VAL A 212 -8.21 -6.87 -3.85
CA VAL A 212 -7.90 -6.92 -2.44
C VAL A 212 -9.18 -7.08 -1.64
N THR A 213 -9.19 -8.06 -0.73
CA THR A 213 -10.30 -8.31 0.17
C THR A 213 -9.87 -7.98 1.59
N TYR A 214 -10.61 -7.11 2.25
CA TYR A 214 -10.36 -6.66 3.61
C TYR A 214 -11.39 -7.32 4.51
N ILE A 215 -10.94 -8.08 5.50
CA ILE A 215 -11.81 -8.74 6.48
C ILE A 215 -11.41 -8.21 7.86
N VAL A 216 -12.20 -7.30 8.41
CA VAL A 216 -11.94 -6.69 9.71
C VAL A 216 -12.74 -7.44 10.77
N PHE A 217 -12.03 -8.01 11.74
CA PHE A 217 -12.65 -8.77 12.81
C PHE A 217 -13.26 -7.83 13.85
N LYS A 218 -14.56 -8.01 14.10
CA LYS A 218 -15.34 -7.16 15.02
C LYS A 218 -14.83 -7.32 16.44
N ASP A 219 -14.85 -6.21 17.17
CA ASP A 219 -14.53 -6.13 18.59
C ASP A 219 -13.10 -6.58 18.96
N SER A 220 -12.22 -6.71 17.96
CA SER A 220 -10.83 -7.09 18.12
C SER A 220 -9.93 -5.88 18.38
N VAL A 221 -8.75 -6.16 18.93
CA VAL A 221 -7.66 -5.18 19.09
C VAL A 221 -6.32 -5.91 19.10
N ALA A 222 -5.33 -5.37 18.39
CA ALA A 222 -3.92 -5.63 18.64
C ALA A 222 -3.40 -4.61 19.64
N ASP A 223 -2.76 -5.08 20.71
CA ASP A 223 -2.30 -4.23 21.81
C ASP A 223 -0.86 -4.63 22.20
N PRO A 224 0.13 -3.73 22.06
CA PRO A 224 0.00 -2.38 21.52
C PRO A 224 -0.24 -2.39 19.99
N ILE A 225 -0.81 -1.32 19.44
CA ILE A 225 -1.21 -1.24 18.02
C ILE A 225 -0.01 -1.37 17.06
N GLU A 226 1.17 -0.92 17.49
CA GLU A 226 2.42 -1.00 16.73
C GLU A 226 3.08 -2.39 16.75
N ASP A 227 2.58 -3.34 17.55
CA ASP A 227 3.08 -4.70 17.56
C ASP A 227 2.40 -5.53 16.46
N HIS A 228 3.10 -5.66 15.33
CA HIS A 228 2.65 -6.51 14.24
C HIS A 228 2.48 -7.98 14.65
N GLN A 229 3.28 -8.50 15.59
CA GLN A 229 3.09 -9.88 16.08
C GLN A 229 1.80 -10.04 16.89
N ALA A 230 1.37 -8.99 17.60
CA ALA A 230 0.06 -8.98 18.25
C ALA A 230 -1.08 -9.03 17.22
N ALA A 231 -0.95 -8.31 16.10
CA ALA A 231 -1.88 -8.38 14.98
C ALA A 231 -1.91 -9.78 14.33
N VAL A 232 -0.75 -10.40 14.09
CA VAL A 232 -0.66 -11.77 13.54
C VAL A 232 -1.30 -12.80 14.48
N SER A 233 -0.94 -12.80 15.76
CA SER A 233 -1.47 -13.75 16.75
C SER A 233 -2.99 -13.63 16.91
N THR A 234 -3.48 -12.40 17.03
CA THR A 234 -4.92 -12.12 17.14
C THR A 234 -5.65 -12.44 15.85
N GLY A 235 -5.09 -12.04 14.71
CA GLY A 235 -5.64 -12.24 13.39
C GLY A 235 -5.76 -13.71 13.02
N GLU A 236 -4.73 -14.51 13.27
CA GLU A 236 -4.75 -15.96 13.01
C GLU A 236 -5.84 -16.65 13.84
N ARG A 237 -5.95 -16.31 15.13
CA ARG A 237 -7.01 -16.87 16.00
C ARG A 237 -8.41 -16.52 15.48
N LEU A 238 -8.63 -15.26 15.12
CA LEU A 238 -9.93 -14.77 14.65
C LEU A 238 -10.25 -15.27 13.24
N ALA A 239 -9.25 -15.42 12.37
CA ALA A 239 -9.39 -16.01 11.04
C ALA A 239 -9.85 -17.47 11.11
N ARG A 240 -9.27 -18.27 12.01
CA ARG A 240 -9.71 -19.66 12.25
C ARG A 240 -11.16 -19.73 12.70
N GLN A 241 -11.52 -18.86 13.65
CA GLN A 241 -12.90 -18.76 14.11
C GLN A 241 -13.83 -18.34 12.98
N PHE A 242 -13.46 -17.32 12.21
CA PHE A 242 -14.24 -16.81 11.10
C PHE A 242 -14.53 -17.87 10.03
N VAL A 243 -13.52 -18.68 9.68
CA VAL A 243 -13.65 -19.81 8.74
C VAL A 243 -14.54 -20.93 9.29
N THR A 244 -14.52 -21.14 10.61
CA THR A 244 -15.39 -22.13 11.26
C THR A 244 -16.83 -21.65 11.34
N ASP A 245 -17.03 -20.37 11.62
CA ASP A 245 -18.34 -19.81 11.92
C ASP A 245 -19.13 -19.52 10.64
N ASN A 246 -18.52 -18.99 9.58
CA ASN A 246 -19.22 -18.61 8.33
C ASN A 246 -19.19 -19.72 7.29
#